data_AF-A0A6J4RQW6-F1
#
_entry.id   AF-A0A6J4RQW6-F1
#
_cell.length_a   1.000
_cell.length_b   1.000
_cell.length_c   1.000
_cell.angle_alpha   90.00
_cell.angle_beta   90.00
_cell.angle_gamma   90.00
#
_symmetry.space_group_name_H-M   'P 1'
#
loop_
_entity.id
_entity.type
_entity.pdbx_description
1 polymer ?
#
loop_
_entity_poly.entity_id
_entity_poly.type
_entity_poly.pdbx_seq_one_letter_code
_entity_poly.pdbx_strand_id
1 'polypeptide(L)'
;MSSPGATELLIVLVIVLLILGPKRLPSLGRQLGGGIREFRRSLGGGSSPERPDPARTHETTTVAPGTSAAAPPAAESDAERRSA
;
A
#
# COMPACT_ATOMS: atom_id res chain seq x y z
N MET A 1 10.72 36.53 16.45
CA MET A 1 10.68 35.06 16.61
C MET A 1 11.26 34.49 15.34
N SER A 2 12.47 33.95 15.40
CA SER A 2 13.23 33.51 14.23
C SER A 2 12.71 32.16 13.78
N SER A 3 11.88 32.13 12.74
CA SER A 3 11.50 30.86 12.11
C SER A 3 12.74 30.21 11.53
N PRO A 4 12.98 28.91 11.77
CA PRO A 4 14.10 28.21 11.16
C PRO A 4 14.00 28.34 9.65
N GLY A 5 15.07 28.85 9.04
CA GLY A 5 15.14 29.04 7.60
C GLY A 5 15.20 27.71 6.86
N ALA A 6 15.01 27.74 5.54
CA ALA A 6 15.10 26.55 4.69
C ALA A 6 16.42 25.78 4.90
N THR A 7 17.52 26.48 5.15
CA THR A 7 18.84 25.89 5.45
C THR A 7 18.85 25.05 6.73
N GLU A 8 18.20 25.53 7.80
CA GLU A 8 18.19 24.84 9.09
C GLU A 8 17.33 23.56 9.03
N LEU A 9 16.18 23.65 8.36
CA LEU A 9 15.37 22.47 8.03
C LEU A 9 16.14 21.44 7.21
N LEU A 10 16.97 21.87 6.25
CA LEU A 10 17.77 20.97 5.43
C LEU A 10 18.84 20.24 6.26
N ILE A 11 19.48 20.92 7.21
CA ILE A 11 20.46 20.30 8.11
C ILE A 11 19.80 19.24 8.99
N VAL A 12 18.64 19.56 9.60
CA VAL A 12 17.89 18.59 10.40
C VAL A 12 17.45 17.40 9.55
N LEU A 13 16.98 17.66 8.33
CA LEU A 13 16.59 16.62 7.39
C LEU A 13 17.77 15.68 7.10
N VAL A 14 18.98 16.21 6.84
CA VAL A 14 20.19 15.39 6.63
C VAL A 14 20.48 14.50 7.84
N ILE A 15 20.39 15.01 9.07
CA ILE A 15 20.61 14.21 10.28
C ILE A 15 19.60 13.07 10.38
N VAL A 16 18.32 13.36 10.15
CA VAL A 16 17.27 12.33 10.13
C VAL A 16 17.53 11.30 9.03
N LEU A 17 17.96 11.73 7.85
CA LEU A 17 18.36 10.84 6.75
C LEU A 17 19.55 9.96 7.10
N LEU A 18 20.49 10.40 7.94
CA LEU A 18 21.60 9.56 8.40
C LEU A 18 21.11 8.44 9.34
N ILE A 19 20.15 8.76 10.22
CA ILE A 19 19.60 7.79 11.18
C ILE A 19 18.64 6.80 10.50
N LEU A 20 17.70 7.32 9.69
CA LEU A 20 16.67 6.50 9.02
C LEU A 20 17.19 5.87 7.72
N GLY A 21 18.10 6.56 7.02
CA GLY A 21 18.58 6.24 5.69
C GLY A 21 17.76 6.91 4.57
N PRO A 22 18.39 7.42 3.49
CA PRO A 22 17.69 8.01 2.34
C PRO A 22 16.71 7.04 1.67
N LYS A 23 17.00 5.73 1.72
CA LYS A 23 16.16 4.69 1.14
C LYS A 23 14.87 4.43 1.94
N ARG A 24 14.82 4.78 3.23
CA ARG A 24 13.64 4.52 4.09
C ARG A 24 12.62 5.65 4.07
N LEU A 25 13.03 6.90 3.83
CA LEU A 25 12.12 8.03 3.63
C LEU A 25 11.02 7.79 2.60
N PRO A 26 11.30 7.34 1.35
CA PRO A 26 10.24 7.12 0.37
C PRO A 26 9.30 5.97 0.77
N SER A 27 9.81 4.94 1.45
CA SER A 27 8.98 3.83 1.94
C SER A 27 8.01 4.28 3.02
N LEU A 28 8.49 5.02 4.03
CA LEU A 28 7.67 5.57 5.11
C LEU A 28 6.69 6.63 4.58
N GLY A 29 7.13 7.49 3.67
CA GLY A 29 6.30 8.50 3.02
C GLY A 29 5.18 7.89 2.19
N ARG A 30 5.40 6.76 1.50
CA ARG A 30 4.35 6.04 0.76
C ARG A 30 3.29 5.46 1.71
N GLN A 31 3.72 4.85 2.81
CA GLN A 31 2.81 4.26 3.81
C GLN A 31 1.99 5.35 4.54
N LEU A 32 2.66 6.40 5.01
CA LEU A 32 2.02 7.54 5.68
C LEU A 32 1.14 8.35 4.71
N GLY A 33 1.62 8.57 3.49
CA GLY A 33 0.91 9.32 2.47
C GLY A 33 -0.40 8.68 2.05
N GLY A 34 -0.45 7.34 1.95
CA GLY A 34 -1.68 6.60 1.73
C GLY A 34 -2.70 6.84 2.85
N GLY A 35 -2.26 6.71 4.11
CA GLY A 35 -3.12 6.94 5.28
C GLY A 35 -3.61 8.38 5.39
N ILE A 36 -2.74 9.37 5.16
CA ILE A 36 -3.11 10.79 5.18
C ILE A 36 -4.06 11.14 4.02
N ARG A 37 -3.90 10.51 2.85
CA ARG A 37 -4.78 10.71 1.68
C ARG A 37 -6.19 10.23 1.98
N GLU A 38 -6.31 9.05 2.60
CA GLU A 38 -7.60 8.51 3.00
C GLU A 38 -8.21 9.31 4.16
N PHE A 39 -7.41 9.69 5.16
CA PHE A 39 -7.84 10.56 6.25
C PHE A 39 -8.38 11.90 5.76
N ARG A 40 -7.70 12.55 4.80
CA ARG A 40 -8.19 13.78 4.18
C ARG A 40 -9.48 13.55 3.36
N ARG A 41 -9.62 12.40 2.71
CA ARG A 41 -10.84 12.05 1.95
C ARG A 41 -12.04 11.87 2.89
N SER A 42 -11.84 11.25 4.05
CA SER A 42 -12.89 11.06 5.06
C SER A 42 -13.28 12.38 5.75
N LEU A 43 -12.31 13.27 6.02
CA LEU A 43 -12.59 14.58 6.62
C LEU A 43 -13.17 15.61 5.64
N GLY A 44 -12.75 15.56 4.37
CA GLY A 44 -13.04 16.59 3.37
C GLY A 44 -14.25 16.33 2.48
N GLY A 45 -15.06 15.29 2.75
CA GLY A 45 -16.31 15.05 2.05
C GLY A 45 -16.19 15.09 0.52
N GLY A 46 -15.44 14.14 -0.05
CA GLY A 46 -15.46 13.75 -1.47
C GLY A 46 -15.55 14.88 -2.51
N SER A 47 -14.41 15.31 -3.05
CA SER A 47 -14.41 15.89 -4.40
C SER A 47 -13.18 15.46 -5.23
N SER A 48 -13.54 14.66 -6.24
CA SER A 48 -12.91 14.38 -7.52
C SER A 48 -11.93 13.19 -7.66
N PRO A 49 -12.16 12.34 -8.71
CA PRO A 49 -11.57 11.02 -8.86
C PRO A 49 -10.19 11.03 -9.50
N GLU A 50 -9.44 9.98 -9.18
CA GLU A 50 -8.60 9.18 -10.07
C GLU A 50 -8.43 9.72 -11.52
N ARG A 51 -7.24 10.23 -11.85
CA ARG A 51 -6.64 9.93 -13.16
C ARG A 51 -5.49 8.95 -12.93
N PRO A 52 -5.68 7.66 -13.25
CA PRO A 52 -4.56 6.76 -13.47
C PRO A 52 -3.90 7.19 -14.79
N ASP A 53 -2.71 7.77 -14.72
CA ASP A 53 -1.92 8.03 -15.93
C ASP A 53 -1.10 6.77 -16.28
N PRO A 54 -1.29 6.19 -17.48
CA PRO A 54 -0.76 4.91 -17.92
C PRO A 54 0.76 4.96 -18.20
N ALA A 55 1.56 4.76 -17.17
CA ALA A 55 2.97 4.42 -17.34
C ALA A 55 3.36 3.31 -16.35
N ARG A 56 2.88 2.09 -16.62
CA ARG A 56 3.55 0.90 -16.10
C ARG A 56 4.98 0.88 -16.65
N THR A 57 5.95 1.23 -15.81
CA THR A 57 7.36 0.82 -15.92
C THR A 57 8.01 0.99 -14.55
N HIS A 58 8.56 0.01 -13.84
CA HIS A 58 8.66 -1.44 -13.96
C HIS A 58 9.03 -1.94 -12.54
N GLU A 59 8.42 -3.06 -12.15
CA GLU A 59 8.98 -4.20 -11.39
C GLU A 59 9.82 -4.03 -10.11
N THR A 60 9.24 -4.47 -9.00
CA THR A 60 9.64 -5.70 -8.28
C THR A 60 8.36 -6.20 -7.59
N THR A 61 7.61 -7.14 -8.18
CA THR A 61 7.66 -8.58 -7.86
C THR A 61 7.67 -8.78 -6.34
N THR A 62 6.55 -9.05 -5.67
CA THR A 62 5.73 -10.26 -5.81
C THR A 62 4.32 -9.97 -5.29
N VAL A 63 3.36 -9.89 -6.20
CA VAL A 63 2.01 -10.41 -5.94
C VAL A 63 1.71 -11.29 -7.13
N ALA A 64 1.78 -12.60 -6.93
CA ALA A 64 1.11 -13.54 -7.80
C ALA A 64 -0.31 -13.71 -7.23
N PRO A 65 -1.37 -13.18 -7.87
CA PRO A 65 -2.70 -13.73 -7.72
C PRO A 65 -2.86 -14.79 -8.82
N GLY A 66 -2.35 -15.98 -8.52
CA GLY A 66 -2.58 -17.19 -9.29
C GLY A 66 -3.20 -18.24 -8.37
N THR A 67 -4.47 -18.55 -8.61
CA THR A 67 -5.17 -19.81 -8.27
C THR A 67 -4.27 -20.89 -7.64
N SER A 68 -4.45 -21.16 -6.34
CA SER A 68 -4.27 -22.49 -5.75
C SER A 68 -4.69 -22.51 -4.27
N ALA A 69 -6.00 -22.48 -4.05
CA ALA A 69 -6.69 -23.10 -2.91
C ALA A 69 -8.16 -23.23 -3.35
N ALA A 70 -8.41 -24.08 -4.34
CA ALA A 70 -8.99 -25.41 -4.07
C ALA A 70 -10.33 -25.27 -3.33
N ALA A 71 -11.39 -25.34 -4.12
CA ALA A 71 -12.76 -25.48 -3.68
C ALA A 71 -12.92 -26.61 -2.63
N PRO A 72 -13.63 -26.38 -1.52
CA PRO A 72 -14.50 -27.40 -0.94
C PRO A 72 -15.90 -27.27 -1.57
N PRO A 73 -16.79 -28.28 -1.61
CA PRO A 73 -16.64 -29.75 -1.60
C PRO A 73 -17.48 -30.42 -2.73
N ALA A 74 -16.93 -31.36 -3.50
CA ALA A 74 -17.72 -32.20 -4.41
C ALA A 74 -17.05 -33.57 -4.60
N ALA A 75 -17.82 -34.65 -4.36
CA ALA A 75 -17.44 -36.04 -4.10
C ALA A 75 -17.04 -36.26 -2.62
N GLU A 76 -17.80 -36.94 -1.77
CA GLU A 76 -18.53 -38.20 -1.98
C GLU A 76 -19.91 -38.17 -1.28
N SER A 77 -20.98 -38.16 -2.07
CA SER A 77 -22.29 -38.67 -1.68
C SER A 77 -22.51 -39.91 -2.53
N ASP A 78 -21.94 -41.04 -2.09
CA ASP A 78 -22.04 -42.34 -2.75
C ASP A 78 -22.24 -43.49 -1.74
N ALA A 79 -22.93 -43.20 -0.63
CA ALA A 79 -23.26 -44.18 0.42
C ALA A 79 -24.78 -44.45 0.57
N GLU A 80 -25.66 -43.73 -0.14
CA GLU A 80 -27.12 -43.80 0.09
C GLU A 80 -27.92 -44.47 -1.06
N ARG A 81 -27.27 -45.08 -2.05
CA ARG A 81 -27.96 -45.71 -3.20
C ARG A 81 -27.58 -47.17 -3.50
N ARG A 82 -27.22 -47.94 -2.46
CA ARG A 82 -26.94 -49.39 -2.55
C ARG A 82 -27.58 -50.29 -1.47
N SER A 83 -28.54 -49.78 -0.70
CA SER A 83 -29.35 -50.61 0.23
C SER A 83 -30.86 -50.51 -0.02
N ALA A 84 -31.25 -50.42 -1.29
CA ALA A 84 -32.57 -50.83 -1.76
C ALA A 84 -32.43 -52.13 -2.54
#